data_AF-A0A2E4MH59-F1
#
_entry.id   AF-A0A2E4MH59-F1
#
_cell.length_a   1.000
_cell.length_b   1.000
_cell.length_c   1.000
_cell.angle_alpha   90.00
_cell.angle_beta   90.00
_cell.angle_gamma   90.00
#
_symmetry.space_group_name_H-M   'P 1'
#
loop_
_entity.id
_entity.type
_entity.pdbx_description
1 polymer ?
#
loop_
_entity_poly.entity_id
_entity_poly.type
_entity_poly.pdbx_seq_one_letter_code
_entity_poly.pdbx_strand_id
1 'polypeptide(L)'
;MNPQLVLTVIGAINILMGIAIYIGAENIVTGGAFNPELIKLNPSAVKVGTYMHEALAAFMIAFGFVALLNRDMEDAPAKKLLFAMGVAYVINLTSVVLHIINPEVNPPVPAVIIMLALTVAAFYTSKVSD
;
A
#
# COMPACT_ATOMS: atom_id res chain seq x y z
N MET A 1 -19.90 9.57 2.24
CA MET A 1 -19.84 8.08 2.14
C MET A 1 -19.79 7.54 3.55
N ASN A 2 -20.36 6.37 3.85
CA ASN A 2 -20.34 5.81 5.19
C ASN A 2 -18.89 5.49 5.62
N PRO A 3 -18.33 6.11 6.68
CA PRO A 3 -16.93 5.91 7.11
C PRO A 3 -16.57 4.46 7.42
N GLN A 4 -17.49 3.72 8.04
CA GLN A 4 -17.33 2.32 8.43
C GLN A 4 -17.17 1.41 7.20
N LEU A 5 -17.95 1.66 6.15
CA LEU A 5 -17.82 0.98 4.87
C LEU A 5 -16.46 1.27 4.22
N VAL A 6 -15.98 2.51 4.28
CA VAL A 6 -14.67 2.87 3.72
C VAL A 6 -13.53 2.19 4.47
N LEU A 7 -13.58 2.16 5.81
CA LEU A 7 -12.63 1.41 6.63
C LEU A 7 -12.66 -0.08 6.29
N THR A 8 -13.85 -0.64 6.04
CA THR A 8 -14.00 -2.04 5.63
C THR A 8 -13.33 -2.31 4.28
N VAL A 9 -13.59 -1.47 3.28
CA VAL A 9 -13.02 -1.58 1.94
C VAL A 9 -11.50 -1.40 1.96
N ILE A 10 -11.01 -0.36 2.64
CA ILE A 10 -9.58 -0.12 2.84
C ILE A 10 -8.93 -1.33 3.52
N GLY A 11 -9.55 -1.83 4.60
CA GLY A 11 -9.04 -2.97 5.35
C GLY A 11 -8.92 -4.23 4.49
N ALA A 12 -9.99 -4.58 3.78
CA ALA A 12 -10.03 -5.74 2.90
C ALA A 12 -9.01 -5.63 1.76
N ILE A 13 -8.92 -4.48 1.10
CA ILE A 13 -7.98 -4.27 -0.01
C ILE A 13 -6.53 -4.37 0.48
N ASN A 14 -6.18 -3.77 1.62
CA ASN A 14 -4.81 -3.86 2.14
C ASN A 14 -4.41 -5.29 2.51
N ILE A 15 -5.34 -6.06 3.09
CA ILE A 15 -5.09 -7.48 3.40
C ILE A 15 -4.90 -8.28 2.11
N LEU A 16 -5.83 -8.18 1.16
CA LEU A 16 -5.75 -8.93 -0.10
C LEU A 16 -4.50 -8.55 -0.91
N MET A 17 -4.21 -7.26 -1.00
CA MET A 17 -3.02 -6.75 -1.68
C MET A 17 -1.74 -7.19 -0.98
N GLY A 18 -1.69 -7.12 0.35
CA GLY A 18 -0.55 -7.61 1.13
C GLY A 18 -0.32 -9.10 0.95
N ILE A 19 -1.37 -9.94 0.99
CA ILE A 19 -1.26 -11.38 0.73
C ILE A 19 -0.72 -11.63 -0.69
N ALA A 20 -1.26 -10.94 -1.70
CA ALA A 20 -0.83 -11.07 -3.08
C ALA A 20 0.65 -10.67 -3.26
N ILE A 21 1.10 -9.59 -2.61
CA ILE A 21 2.50 -9.15 -2.62
C ILE A 21 3.39 -10.18 -1.92
N TYR A 22 2.96 -10.73 -0.78
CA TYR A 22 3.75 -11.71 -0.03
C TYR A 22 4.00 -12.97 -0.85
N ILE A 23 2.95 -13.54 -1.45
CA ILE A 23 3.05 -14.74 -2.28
C ILE A 23 3.80 -14.45 -3.60
N GLY A 24 3.61 -13.26 -4.17
CA GLY A 24 4.20 -12.85 -5.43
C GLY A 24 5.53 -12.11 -5.33
N ALA A 25 6.15 -12.01 -4.16
CA ALA A 25 7.25 -11.09 -3.89
C ALA A 25 8.43 -11.23 -4.87
N GLU A 26 8.87 -12.46 -5.11
CA GLU A 26 9.95 -12.74 -6.07
C GLU A 26 9.55 -12.42 -7.51
N ASN A 27 8.30 -12.70 -7.88
CA ASN A 27 7.75 -12.39 -9.20
C ASN A 27 7.64 -10.88 -9.44
N ILE A 28 7.42 -10.08 -8.38
CA ILE A 28 7.44 -8.62 -8.49
C ILE A 28 8.85 -8.16 -8.83
N VAL A 29 9.85 -8.67 -8.12
CA VAL A 29 11.26 -8.30 -8.31
C VAL A 29 11.74 -8.70 -9.71
N THR A 30 11.53 -9.95 -10.10
CA THR A 30 11.98 -10.50 -11.39
C THR A 30 11.11 -10.07 -12.57
N GLY A 31 9.85 -9.71 -12.31
CA GLY A 31 8.86 -9.29 -13.31
C GLY A 31 8.94 -7.82 -13.72
N GLY A 32 9.98 -7.09 -13.32
CA GLY A 32 10.28 -5.73 -13.79
C GLY A 32 10.34 -4.67 -12.71
N ALA A 33 10.14 -5.00 -11.43
CA ALA A 33 10.37 -4.03 -10.37
C ALA A 33 11.86 -3.71 -10.22
N PHE A 34 12.78 -4.63 -10.52
CA PHE A 34 14.22 -4.37 -10.50
C PHE A 34 14.75 -4.26 -11.93
N ASN A 35 15.73 -3.39 -12.15
CA ASN A 35 16.42 -3.31 -13.44
C ASN A 35 17.09 -4.67 -13.78
N PRO A 36 16.90 -5.23 -14.99
CA PRO A 36 17.55 -6.48 -15.38
C PRO A 36 19.08 -6.50 -15.24
N GLU A 37 19.74 -5.36 -15.47
CA GLU A 37 21.20 -5.25 -15.28
C GLU A 37 21.60 -5.34 -13.80
N LEU A 38 20.79 -4.78 -12.89
CA LEU A 38 21.00 -4.90 -11.46
C LEU A 38 20.94 -6.36 -11.02
N ILE A 39 19.94 -7.10 -11.51
CA ILE A 39 19.79 -8.54 -11.23
C ILE A 39 20.99 -9.34 -11.78
N LYS A 40 21.41 -9.03 -13.01
CA LYS A 40 22.53 -9.71 -13.67
C LYS A 40 23.86 -9.48 -12.95
N LEU A 41 24.13 -8.25 -12.51
CA LEU A 41 25.36 -7.88 -11.80
C LEU A 41 25.36 -8.35 -10.34
N ASN A 42 24.18 -8.44 -9.73
CA ASN A 42 24.02 -8.79 -8.31
C ASN A 42 22.88 -9.82 -8.13
N PRO A 43 23.14 -11.13 -8.29
CA PRO A 43 22.10 -12.16 -8.13
C PRO A 43 21.44 -12.16 -6.74
N SER A 44 22.17 -11.75 -5.70
CA SER A 44 21.63 -11.59 -4.33
C SER A 44 20.57 -10.49 -4.22
N ALA A 45 20.51 -9.55 -5.18
CA ALA A 45 19.51 -8.47 -5.19
C ALA A 45 18.08 -9.02 -5.29
N VAL A 46 17.88 -10.16 -5.96
CA VAL A 46 16.56 -10.81 -6.03
C VAL A 46 16.10 -11.19 -4.64
N LYS A 47 16.96 -11.90 -3.89
CA LYS A 47 16.64 -12.36 -2.52
C LYS A 47 16.35 -11.20 -1.57
N VAL A 48 17.17 -10.15 -1.60
CA VAL A 48 16.95 -8.95 -0.77
C VAL A 48 15.65 -8.24 -1.17
N GLY A 49 15.42 -8.08 -2.47
CA GLY A 49 14.20 -7.47 -2.99
C GLY A 49 12.94 -8.25 -2.57
N THR A 50 12.98 -9.58 -2.62
CA THR A 50 11.88 -10.44 -2.18
C THR A 50 11.57 -10.20 -0.70
N TYR A 51 12.58 -10.23 0.18
CA TYR A 51 12.38 -9.98 1.61
C TYR A 51 11.83 -8.59 1.92
N MET A 52 12.23 -7.57 1.16
CA MET A 52 11.68 -6.22 1.33
C MET A 52 10.19 -6.16 0.95
N HIS A 53 9.77 -6.85 -0.12
CA HIS A 53 8.37 -6.95 -0.51
C HIS A 53 7.54 -7.76 0.49
N GLU A 54 8.08 -8.87 1.02
CA GLU A 54 7.45 -9.64 2.09
C GLU A 54 7.25 -8.81 3.36
N ALA A 55 8.26 -8.01 3.75
CA ALA A 55 8.15 -7.11 4.89
C ALA A 55 7.08 -6.03 4.66
N LEU A 56 7.07 -5.40 3.48
CA LEU A 56 6.04 -4.43 3.08
C LEU A 56 4.64 -5.06 3.13
N ALA A 57 4.49 -6.26 2.58
CA ALA A 57 3.24 -7.02 2.60
C ALA A 57 2.73 -7.27 4.02
N ALA A 58 3.61 -7.67 4.94
CA ALA A 58 3.25 -7.87 6.34
C ALA A 58 2.71 -6.58 6.98
N PHE A 59 3.35 -5.43 6.72
CA PHE A 59 2.84 -4.13 7.18
C PHE A 59 1.49 -3.78 6.58
N MET A 60 1.28 -4.04 5.30
CA MET A 60 0.01 -3.79 4.63
C MET A 60 -1.13 -4.64 5.22
N ILE A 61 -0.88 -5.92 5.48
CA ILE A 61 -1.84 -6.80 6.14
C ILE A 61 -2.18 -6.26 7.54
N ALA A 62 -1.16 -5.87 8.32
CA ALA A 62 -1.36 -5.30 9.65
C ALA A 62 -2.22 -4.02 9.61
N PHE A 63 -1.92 -3.08 8.71
CA PHE A 63 -2.75 -1.88 8.52
C PHE A 63 -4.17 -2.20 8.08
N GLY A 64 -4.35 -3.23 7.25
CA GLY A 64 -5.66 -3.68 6.85
C GLY A 64 -6.49 -4.20 8.03
N PHE A 65 -5.88 -4.96 8.94
CA PHE A 65 -6.53 -5.38 10.19
C PHE A 65 -6.82 -4.21 11.12
N VAL A 66 -5.92 -3.23 11.23
CA VAL A 66 -6.21 -2.00 11.99
C VAL A 66 -7.47 -1.32 11.44
N ALA A 67 -7.62 -1.19 10.12
CA ALA A 67 -8.85 -0.61 9.54
C ALA A 67 -10.09 -1.50 9.80
N LEU A 68 -9.99 -2.82 9.59
CA LEU A 68 -11.13 -3.73 9.79
C LEU A 68 -11.61 -3.81 11.24
N LEU A 69 -10.69 -3.83 12.20
CA LEU A 69 -11.03 -3.95 13.63
C LEU A 69 -11.56 -2.64 14.21
N ASN A 70 -11.31 -1.51 13.54
CA ASN A 70 -11.83 -0.20 13.93
C ASN A 70 -13.02 0.24 13.05
N ARG A 71 -13.54 -0.64 12.18
CA ARG A 71 -14.61 -0.29 11.25
C ARG A 71 -15.94 0.05 11.94
N ASP A 72 -16.16 -0.45 13.16
CA ASP A 72 -17.43 -0.27 13.88
C ASP A 72 -17.39 0.96 14.82
N MET A 73 -16.41 1.85 14.63
CA MET A 73 -16.30 3.12 15.33
C MET A 73 -17.45 4.07 15.00
N GLU A 74 -17.74 4.98 15.95
CA GLU A 74 -18.55 6.16 15.69
C GLU A 74 -17.93 7.04 14.60
N ASP A 75 -18.74 7.88 13.97
CA ASP A 75 -18.35 8.64 12.77
C ASP A 75 -17.14 9.55 13.00
N ALA A 76 -17.10 10.31 14.10
CA ALA A 76 -15.99 11.22 14.39
C ALA A 76 -14.62 10.52 14.51
N PRO A 77 -14.44 9.48 15.34
CA PRO A 77 -13.18 8.73 15.38
C PRO A 77 -12.89 7.97 14.09
N ALA A 78 -13.90 7.43 13.40
CA ALA A 78 -13.72 6.76 12.11
C ALA A 78 -13.17 7.73 11.04
N LYS A 79 -13.73 8.94 10.93
CA LYS A 79 -13.24 10.00 10.02
C LYS A 79 -11.80 10.42 10.37
N LYS A 80 -11.45 10.50 11.66
CA LYS A 80 -10.08 10.80 12.10
C LYS A 80 -9.09 9.70 11.70
N LEU A 81 -9.47 8.43 11.86
CA LEU A 81 -8.66 7.29 11.41
C LEU A 81 -8.47 7.32 9.89
N LEU A 82 -9.55 7.53 9.12
CA LEU A 82 -9.48 7.67 7.66
C LEU A 82 -8.55 8.81 7.24
N PHE A 83 -8.60 9.95 7.92
CA PHE A 83 -7.66 11.05 7.65
C PHE A 83 -6.21 10.63 7.89
N ALA A 84 -5.92 9.98 9.03
CA ALA A 84 -4.57 9.50 9.34
C ALA A 84 -4.07 8.47 8.31
N MET A 85 -4.94 7.54 7.88
CA MET A 85 -4.62 6.59 6.81
C MET A 85 -4.36 7.27 5.48
N GLY A 86 -5.16 8.29 5.11
CA GLY A 86 -4.93 9.10 3.92
C GLY A 86 -3.57 9.78 3.93
N VAL A 87 -3.17 10.36 5.07
CA VAL A 87 -1.82 10.94 5.25
C VAL A 87 -0.74 9.88 5.08
N ALA A 88 -0.90 8.70 5.68
CA ALA A 88 0.05 7.60 5.54
C ALA A 88 0.20 7.16 4.07
N TYR A 89 -0.89 7.11 3.30
CA TYR A 89 -0.84 6.78 1.88
C TYR A 89 -0.15 7.87 1.04
N VAL A 90 -0.33 9.15 1.35
CA VAL A 90 0.42 10.23 0.68
C VAL A 90 1.92 10.09 0.92
N ILE A 91 2.34 9.75 2.14
CA ILE A 91 3.76 9.52 2.44
C ILE A 91 4.31 8.36 1.60
N ASN A 92 3.56 7.26 1.49
CA ASN A 92 3.95 6.13 0.64
C ASN A 92 4.01 6.51 -0.86
N LEU A 93 3.03 7.28 -1.35
CA LEU A 93 3.01 7.77 -2.74
C LEU A 93 4.15 8.75 -3.03
N THR A 94 4.64 9.48 -2.04
CA THR A 94 5.82 10.34 -2.20
C THR A 94 7.07 9.50 -2.45
N SER A 95 7.17 8.32 -1.83
CA SER A 95 8.25 7.36 -2.10
C SER A 95 8.24 6.87 -3.57
N VAL A 96 7.06 6.71 -4.16
CA VAL A 96 6.93 6.34 -5.59
C VAL A 96 7.60 7.38 -6.49
N VAL A 97 7.45 8.68 -6.18
CA VAL A 97 8.10 9.77 -6.93
C VAL A 97 9.63 9.68 -6.85
N LEU A 98 10.19 9.32 -5.69
CA LEU A 98 11.63 9.11 -5.53
C LEU A 98 12.17 8.00 -6.44
N HIS A 99 11.39 6.93 -6.64
CA HIS A 99 11.76 5.80 -7.49
C HIS A 99 11.56 6.09 -8.99
N ILE A 100 10.66 7.02 -9.35
CA ILE A 100 10.59 7.54 -10.72
C ILE A 100 11.85 8.35 -11.07
N ILE A 101 12.42 9.07 -10.10
CA ILE A 101 13.63 9.87 -10.28
C ILE A 101 14.91 9.02 -10.24
N ASN A 102 14.92 7.92 -9.47
CA ASN A 102 16.06 7.00 -9.32
C ASN A 102 15.68 5.58 -9.80
N PRO A 103 15.78 5.28 -11.10
CA PRO A 103 15.09 4.16 -11.74
C PRO A 103 15.78 2.79 -11.58
N GLU A 104 16.55 2.57 -10.51
CA GLU A 104 17.09 1.23 -10.20
C GLU A 104 15.97 0.23 -9.86
N VAL A 105 14.89 0.76 -9.28
CA VAL A 105 13.68 0.02 -8.96
C VAL A 105 12.44 0.77 -9.45
N ASN A 106 11.51 0.04 -10.05
CA ASN A 106 10.26 0.55 -10.60
C ASN A 106 9.08 0.10 -9.73
N PRO A 107 8.30 1.03 -9.17
CA PRO A 107 7.12 0.69 -8.39
C PRO A 107 6.08 -0.05 -9.25
N PRO A 108 5.41 -1.10 -8.72
CA PRO A 108 4.36 -1.79 -9.46
C PRO A 108 3.17 -0.86 -9.74
N VAL A 109 2.97 -0.50 -11.01
CA VAL A 109 1.92 0.45 -11.44
C VAL A 109 0.52 0.09 -10.91
N PRO A 110 0.07 -1.19 -10.95
CA PRO A 110 -1.24 -1.56 -10.39
C PRO A 110 -1.39 -1.22 -8.90
N ALA A 111 -0.35 -1.45 -8.09
CA ALA A 111 -0.38 -1.14 -6.67
C ALA A 111 -0.44 0.37 -6.41
N VAL A 112 0.27 1.17 -7.23
CA VAL A 112 0.22 2.64 -7.16
C VAL A 112 -1.18 3.17 -7.46
N ILE A 113 -1.85 2.64 -8.50
CA ILE A 113 -3.22 3.03 -8.85
C ILE A 113 -4.19 2.71 -7.72
N ILE A 114 -4.09 1.52 -7.13
CA ILE A 114 -4.92 1.12 -5.97
C ILE A 114 -4.68 2.07 -4.81
N MET A 115 -3.42 2.35 -4.47
CA MET A 115 -3.08 3.24 -3.35
C MET A 115 -3.59 4.67 -3.57
N LEU A 116 -3.53 5.20 -4.79
CA LEU A 116 -4.15 6.48 -5.15
C LEU A 116 -5.66 6.46 -4.91
N ALA A 117 -6.36 5.42 -5.36
CA ALA A 117 -7.80 5.27 -5.16
C ALA A 117 -8.16 5.22 -3.66
N LEU A 118 -7.41 4.45 -2.87
CA LEU A 118 -7.60 4.37 -1.41
C LEU A 118 -7.33 5.72 -0.72
N THR A 119 -6.31 6.46 -1.17
CA THR A 119 -5.99 7.80 -0.66
C THR A 119 -7.14 8.77 -0.88
N VAL A 120 -7.69 8.79 -2.10
CA VAL A 120 -8.84 9.63 -2.45
C VAL A 120 -10.05 9.24 -1.61
N ALA A 121 -10.36 7.95 -1.50
CA ALA A 121 -11.49 7.47 -0.70
C ALA A 121 -11.37 7.86 0.78
N ALA A 122 -10.15 7.76 1.35
CA ALA A 122 -9.86 8.11 2.74
C ALA A 122 -10.02 9.62 3.00
N PHE A 123 -9.48 10.48 2.15
CA PHE A 123 -9.61 11.93 2.33
C PHE A 123 -11.01 12.44 2.02
N TYR A 124 -11.64 11.95 0.94
CA TYR A 124 -13.00 12.33 0.60
C TYR A 124 -13.96 12.01 1.76
N THR A 125 -13.83 10.82 2.34
CA THR A 125 -14.74 10.39 3.41
C THR A 125 -14.44 11.03 4.76
N SER A 126 -13.17 11.35 5.06
CA SER A 126 -12.80 12.03 6.30
C SER A 126 -13.21 13.51 6.35
N LYS A 127 -13.41 14.16 5.19
CA LYS A 127 -13.79 15.58 5.10
C LYS A 127 -15.28 15.86 4.91
N VAL A 128 -16.08 14.86 4.55
CA VAL A 128 -17.54 15.06 4.45
C VAL A 128 -18.09 15.25 5.86
N SER A 129 -18.37 16.51 6.21
CA SER A 129 -19.11 16.90 7.41
C SER A 129 -20.52 16.31 7.39
N ASP A 130 -21.03 16.02 8.58
CA ASP A 130 -22.40 15.53 8.82
C ASP A 130 -23.46 16.51 8.32
#